data_AF-L8LY32-F1
#
_entry.id   AF-L8LY32-F1
#
_cell.length_a   1.000
_cell.length_b   1.000
_cell.length_c   1.000
_cell.angle_alpha   90.00
_cell.angle_beta   90.00
_cell.angle_gamma   90.00
#
_symmetry.space_group_name_H-M   'P 1'
#
loop_
_entity.id
_entity.type
_entity.pdbx_description
1 polymer ?
#
loop_
_entity_poly.entity_id
_entity_poly.type
_entity_poly.pdbx_seq_one_letter_code
_entity_poly.pdbx_strand_id
1 'polypeptide(L)'
;MKRLVLDSGSLIGLISKKDHYHQEAKLGFSQIPSIFGEVLTPLPILFEVYKFVSRYQSVDAARTLLTIIQSETVIVTLSSSDFTTISDLVFTTPH
;
A
#
# COMPACT_ATOMS: atom_id res chain seq x y z
N MET A 1 -0.59 -19.96 -6.19
CA MET A 1 -1.56 -18.91 -5.79
C MET A 1 -1.08 -17.56 -6.29
N LYS A 2 -1.98 -16.65 -6.66
CA LYS A 2 -1.61 -15.29 -7.08
C LYS A 2 -1.27 -14.44 -5.86
N ARG A 3 -0.27 -13.57 -5.98
CA ARG A 3 0.11 -12.56 -4.98
C ARG A 3 -0.27 -11.18 -5.52
N LEU A 4 -0.73 -10.29 -4.65
CA LEU A 4 -1.05 -8.91 -4.97
C LEU A 4 -0.08 -7.98 -4.25
N VAL A 5 0.48 -7.00 -4.94
CA VAL A 5 1.27 -5.93 -4.32
C VAL A 5 0.40 -4.69 -4.21
N LEU A 6 0.32 -4.09 -3.02
CA LEU A 6 -0.43 -2.87 -2.79
C LEU A 6 0.42 -1.63 -3.05
N ASP A 7 -0.22 -0.65 -3.69
CA ASP A 7 0.29 0.71 -3.85
C ASP A 7 -0.39 1.68 -2.86
N SER A 8 0.25 2.80 -2.55
CA SER A 8 -0.26 3.78 -1.59
C SER A 8 -1.59 4.38 -2.04
N GLY A 9 -1.77 4.64 -3.34
CA GLY A 9 -3.01 5.20 -3.88
C GLY A 9 -4.23 4.32 -3.61
N SER A 10 -4.06 3.00 -3.74
CA SER A 10 -5.15 2.03 -3.48
C SER A 10 -5.59 2.03 -2.01
N LEU A 11 -4.63 2.10 -1.09
CA LEU A 11 -4.88 2.16 0.36
C LEU A 11 -5.49 3.51 0.77
N ILE A 12 -5.02 4.61 0.18
CA ILE A 12 -5.57 5.95 0.40
C ILE A 12 -7.01 6.04 -0.11
N GLY A 13 -7.30 5.48 -1.29
CA GLY A 13 -8.65 5.39 -1.84
C GLY A 13 -9.58 4.62 -0.91
N LEU A 14 -9.12 3.51 -0.32
CA LEU A 14 -9.93 2.70 0.60
C LEU A 14 -10.38 3.48 1.85
N ILE A 15 -9.55 4.38 2.38
CA ILE A 15 -9.80 5.07 3.65
C ILE A 15 -10.33 6.50 3.49
N SER A 16 -10.07 7.15 2.37
CA SER A 16 -10.46 8.53 2.14
C SER A 16 -11.83 8.57 1.47
N LYS A 17 -12.89 8.85 2.23
CA LYS A 17 -14.26 8.99 1.69
C LYS A 17 -14.43 10.06 0.62
N LYS A 18 -13.48 11.00 0.53
CA LYS A 18 -13.46 12.08 -0.45
C LYS A 18 -12.65 11.74 -1.70
N ASP A 19 -11.95 10.60 -1.70
CA ASP A 19 -11.20 10.14 -2.86
C ASP A 19 -12.17 9.75 -3.98
N HIS A 20 -11.81 10.12 -5.21
CA HIS A 20 -12.64 9.83 -6.38
C HIS A 20 -12.87 8.33 -6.57
N TYR A 21 -11.89 7.51 -6.20
CA TYR A 21 -11.90 6.06 -6.36
C TYR A 21 -12.31 5.30 -5.08
N HIS A 22 -12.92 5.98 -4.11
CA HIS A 22 -13.22 5.36 -2.81
C HIS A 22 -14.13 4.13 -2.93
N GLN A 23 -15.14 4.17 -3.81
CA GLN A 23 -16.07 3.05 -3.95
C GLN A 23 -15.42 1.88 -4.69
N GLU A 24 -14.64 2.18 -5.72
CA GLU A 24 -13.86 1.23 -6.51
C GLU A 24 -12.83 0.52 -5.62
N ALA A 25 -12.13 1.27 -4.77
CA ALA A 25 -11.20 0.71 -3.80
C ALA A 25 -11.94 -0.25 -2.85
N LYS A 26 -13.05 0.17 -2.25
CA LYS A 26 -13.85 -0.72 -1.37
C LYS A 26 -14.29 -2.00 -2.07
N LEU A 27 -14.80 -1.88 -3.29
CA LEU A 27 -15.22 -3.03 -4.09
C LEU A 27 -14.04 -3.97 -4.37
N GLY A 28 -12.91 -3.43 -4.84
CA GLY A 28 -11.71 -4.20 -5.14
C GLY A 28 -11.17 -4.93 -3.91
N PHE A 29 -11.02 -4.22 -2.78
CA PHE A 29 -10.53 -4.81 -1.54
C PHE A 29 -11.43 -5.94 -1.01
N SER A 30 -12.75 -5.84 -1.19
CA SER A 30 -13.68 -6.91 -0.79
C SER A 30 -13.49 -8.22 -1.57
N GLN A 31 -12.91 -8.16 -2.77
CA GLN A 31 -12.71 -9.32 -3.63
C GLN A 31 -11.34 -9.98 -3.43
N ILE A 32 -10.37 -9.27 -2.85
CA ILE A 32 -8.98 -9.72 -2.71
C ILE A 32 -8.87 -11.13 -2.09
N PRO A 33 -9.53 -11.44 -0.95
CA PRO A 33 -9.37 -12.75 -0.30
C PRO A 33 -9.81 -13.94 -1.16
N SER A 34 -10.71 -13.71 -2.14
CA SER A 34 -11.20 -14.74 -3.05
C SER A 34 -10.30 -14.99 -4.27
N ILE A 35 -9.43 -14.01 -4.61
CA ILE A 35 -8.63 -14.01 -5.84
C ILE A 35 -7.15 -14.25 -5.54
N PHE A 36 -6.66 -13.72 -4.42
CA PHE A 36 -5.24 -13.71 -4.07
C PHE A 36 -5.00 -14.51 -2.80
N GLY A 37 -3.93 -15.31 -2.81
CA GLY A 37 -3.52 -16.07 -1.63
C GLY A 37 -2.71 -15.24 -0.63
N GLU A 38 -2.12 -14.14 -1.09
CA GLU A 38 -1.30 -13.27 -0.26
C GLU A 38 -1.31 -11.84 -0.80
N VAL A 39 -1.32 -10.89 0.13
CA VAL A 39 -1.29 -9.46 -0.14
C VAL A 39 0.00 -8.91 0.46
N LEU A 40 0.79 -8.26 -0.39
CA LEU A 40 2.11 -7.73 -0.07
C LEU A 40 2.03 -6.22 0.02
N THR A 41 2.52 -5.67 1.13
CA THR A 41 2.65 -4.21 1.30
C THR A 41 4.13 -3.85 1.41
N PRO A 42 4.72 -3.19 0.41
CA PRO A 42 6.11 -2.73 0.52
C PRO A 42 6.26 -1.75 1.69
N LEU A 43 7.35 -1.87 2.43
CA LEU A 43 7.62 -1.02 3.60
C LEU A 43 7.59 0.49 3.28
N PRO A 44 8.11 0.99 2.13
CA PRO A 44 7.99 2.41 1.78
C PRO A 44 6.53 2.88 1.62
N ILE A 45 5.66 2.02 1.06
CA ILE A 45 4.24 2.30 0.88
C ILE A 45 3.54 2.44 2.24
N LEU A 46 3.90 1.59 3.20
CA LEU A 46 3.37 1.66 4.57
C LEU A 46 3.63 3.05 5.19
N PHE A 47 4.85 3.57 5.06
CA PHE A 47 5.22 4.88 5.60
C PHE A 47 4.58 6.04 4.83
N GLU A 48 4.44 5.91 3.52
CA GLU A 48 3.74 6.91 2.71
C GLU A 48 2.28 7.05 3.15
N VAL A 49 1.58 5.92 3.28
CA VAL A 49 0.19 5.89 3.73
C VAL A 49 0.05 6.44 5.14
N TYR A 50 0.91 6.04 6.08
CA TYR A 50 0.91 6.60 7.44
C TYR A 50 1.08 8.13 7.43
N LYS A 51 2.07 8.63 6.68
CA LYS A 51 2.34 10.07 6.56
C LYS A 51 1.13 10.80 5.96
N PHE A 52 0.50 10.24 4.94
CA PHE A 52 -0.69 10.82 4.32
C PHE A 52 -1.84 10.91 5.33
N VAL A 53 -2.20 9.79 5.97
CA VAL A 53 -3.35 9.75 6.89
C VAL A 53 -3.14 10.61 8.11
N SER A 54 -1.93 10.58 8.68
CA SER A 54 -1.61 11.42 9.84
C SER A 54 -1.74 12.90 9.55
N ARG A 55 -1.42 13.33 8.32
CA ARG A 55 -1.50 14.73 7.88
C ARG A 55 -2.92 15.17 7.54
N TYR A 56 -3.71 14.32 6.89
CA TYR A 56 -5.02 14.70 6.33
C TYR A 56 -6.22 14.23 7.15
N GLN A 57 -6.02 13.32 8.11
CA GLN A 57 -7.07 12.85 9.02
C GLN A 57 -6.66 13.02 10.49
N SER A 58 -5.87 12.10 11.02
CA SER A 58 -5.32 12.15 12.38
C SER A 58 -4.24 11.08 12.58
N VAL A 59 -3.41 11.26 13.60
CA VAL A 59 -2.39 10.26 13.99
C VAL A 59 -3.05 8.95 14.44
N ASP A 60 -4.18 9.00 15.14
CA ASP A 60 -4.87 7.80 15.62
C ASP A 60 -5.51 7.01 14.46
N ALA A 61 -6.04 7.69 13.45
CA ALA A 61 -6.49 7.03 12.22
C ALA A 61 -5.33 6.35 11.49
N ALA A 62 -4.16 7.03 11.42
CA ALA A 62 -2.97 6.47 10.80
C ALA A 62 -2.44 5.23 11.54
N ARG A 63 -2.45 5.25 12.88
CA ARG A 63 -2.09 4.09 13.73
C ARG A 63 -3.05 2.92 13.53
N THR A 64 -4.35 3.21 13.54
CA THR A 64 -5.39 2.18 13.32
C THR A 64 -5.19 1.49 11.98
N LEU A 65 -4.96 2.27 10.92
CA LEU A 65 -4.69 1.74 9.59
C LEU A 65 -3.40 0.91 9.56
N LEU A 66 -2.33 1.38 10.21
CA LEU A 66 -1.07 0.65 10.29
C LEU A 66 -1.28 -0.73 10.93
N THR A 67 -2.04 -0.80 12.02
CA THR A 67 -2.37 -2.06 12.69
C THR A 67 -3.13 -3.00 11.75
N ILE A 68 -4.12 -2.50 11.00
CA ILE A 68 -4.86 -3.31 10.02
C ILE A 68 -3.94 -3.83 8.92
N ILE A 69 -3.09 -2.97 8.34
CA ILE A 69 -2.19 -3.40 7.27
C ILE A 69 -1.20 -4.47 7.78
N GLN A 70 -0.72 -4.33 9.02
CA GLN A 70 0.15 -5.31 9.66
C GLN A 70 -0.55 -6.65 9.96
N SER A 71 -1.87 -6.66 10.22
CA SER A 71 -2.62 -7.89 10.47
C SER A 71 -3.07 -8.59 9.19
N GLU A 72 -3.39 -7.82 8.14
CA GLU A 72 -4.01 -8.34 6.92
C GLU A 72 -3.03 -8.56 5.76
N THR A 73 -1.79 -8.06 5.86
CA THR A 73 -0.82 -8.11 4.75
C THR A 73 0.57 -8.52 5.21
N VAL A 74 1.37 -9.00 4.27
CA VAL A 74 2.79 -9.29 4.49
C VAL A 74 3.59 -8.05 4.14
N ILE A 75 4.23 -7.46 5.16
CA ILE A 75 5.12 -6.33 4.97
C ILE A 75 6.42 -6.79 4.31
N VAL A 76 6.73 -6.21 3.15
CA VAL A 76 7.94 -6.53 2.38
C VAL A 76 8.99 -5.44 2.59
N THR A 77 10.11 -5.81 3.19
CA THR A 77 11.27 -4.93 3.35
C THR A 77 12.13 -4.90 2.09
N LEU A 78 12.82 -3.79 1.83
CA LEU A 78 13.80 -3.69 0.76
C LEU A 78 15.21 -3.98 1.31
N SER A 79 15.90 -4.93 0.69
CA SER A 79 17.33 -5.15 0.93
C SER A 79 18.16 -4.09 0.20
N SER A 80 19.45 -4.00 0.54
CA SER A 80 20.38 -3.13 -0.17
C SER A 80 20.49 -3.48 -1.66
N SER A 81 20.44 -4.76 -2.01
CA SER A 81 20.43 -5.20 -3.41
C SER A 81 19.16 -4.78 -4.14
N ASP A 82 17.98 -4.90 -3.50
CA ASP A 82 16.72 -4.45 -4.10
C ASP A 82 16.76 -2.96 -4.39
N PHE A 83 17.29 -2.17 -3.43
CA PHE A 83 17.44 -0.73 -3.61
C PHE A 83 18.31 -0.39 -4.82
N THR A 84 19.48 -1.02 -4.96
CA THR A 84 20.36 -0.79 -6.12
C THR A 84 19.64 -1.14 -7.42
N THR A 85 18.99 -2.30 -7.51
CA THR A 85 18.27 -2.71 -8.72
C THR A 85 17.13 -1.75 -9.08
N ILE A 86 16.33 -1.32 -8.09
CA ILE A 86 15.23 -0.37 -8.31
C ILE A 86 15.78 0.99 -8.74
N SER A 87 16.84 1.46 -8.09
CA SER A 87 17.52 2.71 -8.43
C SER A 87 18.03 2.69 -9.87
N ASP A 88 18.73 1.63 -10.25
CA ASP A 88 19.24 1.45 -11.61
C ASP A 88 18.09 1.46 -12.63
N LEU A 89 16.98 0.79 -12.34
CA LEU A 89 15.80 0.80 -13.21
C LEU A 89 15.26 2.23 -13.40
N VAL A 90 15.16 3.03 -12.34
CA VAL A 90 14.70 4.42 -12.43
C VAL A 90 15.66 5.28 -13.27
N PHE A 91 16.98 5.13 -13.10
CA PHE A 91 17.97 5.93 -13.82
C PHE A 91 18.23 5.48 -15.26
N THR A 92 17.90 4.24 -15.60
CA THR A 92 18.15 3.68 -16.95
C THR A 92 16.91 3.62 -17.83
N THR A 93 15.71 3.79 -17.26
CA THR A 93 14.47 3.82 -18.05
C THR A 93 14.37 5.16 -18.81
N PRO A 94 14.29 5.15 -20.15
CA PRO A 94 14.07 6.37 -20.93
C PRO A 94 12.71 6.99 -20.59
N HIS A 95 12.67 8.32 -20.41
CA HIS A 95 11.44 9.08 -20.20
C HIS A 95 10.62 9.25 -21.49
#